data_AF-A0A2T3LPA9-F1
#
_entry.id   AF-A0A2T3LPA9-F1
#
_cell.length_a   1.000
_cell.length_b   1.000
_cell.length_c   1.000
_cell.angle_alpha   90.00
_cell.angle_beta   90.00
_cell.angle_gamma   90.00
#
_symmetry.space_group_name_H-M   'P 1'
#
loop_
_entity.id
_entity.type
_entity.pdbx_description
1 polymer ?
#
loop_
_entity_poly.entity_id
_entity_poly.type
_entity_poly.pdbx_seq_one_letter_code
_entity_poly.pdbx_strand_id
1 'polypeptide(L)'
;MPNTEQIRFQTNVCYVESQGVLKTPESTLKLNLSEQYILSYLIDNYGKPVTKNELLNVGWPDRIVTEASLFQVIRALRVKLNEEKKGDVIETLPRVGYQIREFTRETVDLSDSQRLSPLKKIGKKTIALSAISLVVIISGIAWMKYPYSGSPKYYLIDKDRVGSNDFTYIASNAEDLADLRGKVKEIINQQVNKFGSITTKNQRVYLYKTDSFYSAAWCTVDSNKVCKKNSDFSYKIVPNEWSTFADIVVNNKKNYHGTPIIHTENTQEPTSIAYTSYIDKSGIQSKVTHLFLTPTNKNGIFNYSMMSFIQEKESGMFHPLSISAAKAILYDKGSQFLKTVKIEPEMFHWSYQPSVNFDEKKSLALKHSSLVEQGFQNNKPFFSYLVYEQPHLVLMLDNTTGFVWNNTSEANPYAIFSYSSSSSTNK
;
A
#
# COMPACT_ATOMS: atom_id res chain seq x y z
N MET A 1 38.74 9.63 -21.90
CA MET A 1 37.58 10.35 -22.47
C MET A 1 36.57 9.31 -22.90
N PRO A 2 35.30 9.35 -22.52
CA PRO A 2 34.33 8.46 -23.16
C PRO A 2 33.51 9.28 -24.15
N ASN A 3 33.81 9.12 -25.44
CA ASN A 3 32.83 9.39 -26.49
C ASN A 3 31.58 8.57 -26.15
N THR A 4 30.44 9.23 -25.95
CA THR A 4 29.19 8.50 -25.71
C THR A 4 28.57 8.22 -27.07
N GLU A 5 28.63 6.96 -27.50
CA GLU A 5 27.89 6.53 -28.69
C GLU A 5 26.39 6.71 -28.47
N GLN A 6 25.73 7.31 -29.45
CA GLN A 6 24.28 7.44 -29.50
C GLN A 6 23.75 6.96 -30.84
N ILE A 7 22.52 6.44 -30.82
CA ILE A 7 21.84 5.90 -31.98
C ILE A 7 20.70 6.85 -32.32
N ARG A 8 20.79 7.53 -33.46
CA ARG A 8 19.74 8.42 -33.96
C ARG A 8 18.78 7.65 -34.86
N PHE A 9 17.50 7.69 -34.54
CA PHE A 9 16.42 7.16 -35.39
C PHE A 9 15.89 8.23 -36.35
N GLN A 10 15.15 7.80 -37.38
CA GLN A 10 14.55 8.68 -38.38
C GLN A 10 13.58 9.72 -37.77
N THR A 11 13.03 9.44 -36.59
CA THR A 11 12.15 10.32 -35.82
C THR A 11 12.89 11.44 -35.08
N ASN A 12 14.19 11.62 -35.33
CA ASN A 12 15.11 12.54 -34.63
C ASN A 12 15.26 12.26 -33.13
N VAL A 13 14.85 11.07 -32.68
CA VAL A 13 15.08 10.58 -31.32
C VAL A 13 16.45 9.90 -31.26
N CYS A 14 17.27 10.25 -30.27
CA CYS A 14 18.59 9.65 -30.06
C CYS A 14 18.58 8.72 -28.83
N TYR A 15 18.91 7.45 -29.01
CA TYR A 15 19.10 6.49 -27.94
C TYR A 15 20.55 6.48 -27.44
N VAL A 16 20.74 6.68 -26.15
CA VAL A 16 22.05 6.55 -25.48
C VAL A 16 22.05 5.25 -24.69
N GLU A 17 22.61 4.21 -25.28
CA GLU A 17 22.55 2.84 -24.76
C GLU A 17 23.19 2.71 -23.37
N SER A 18 24.36 3.32 -23.16
CA SER A 18 25.08 3.32 -21.88
C SER A 18 24.29 3.92 -20.71
N GLN A 19 23.26 4.71 -21.01
CA GLN A 19 22.41 5.39 -20.02
C GLN A 19 20.97 4.87 -20.01
N GLY A 20 20.56 4.05 -20.99
CA GLY A 20 19.19 3.57 -21.14
C GLY A 20 18.17 4.69 -21.32
N VAL A 21 18.53 5.75 -22.07
CA VAL A 21 17.67 6.93 -22.28
C VAL A 21 17.48 7.26 -23.76
N LEU A 22 16.29 7.75 -24.10
CA LEU A 22 15.96 8.39 -25.37
C LEU A 22 16.02 9.91 -25.20
N LYS A 23 16.67 10.62 -26.12
CA LYS A 23 16.83 12.08 -26.13
C LYS A 23 16.13 12.65 -27.35
N THR A 24 15.36 13.70 -27.12
CA THR A 24 14.87 14.62 -28.15
C THR A 24 15.46 16.00 -27.88
N PRO A 25 15.36 16.97 -28.81
CA PRO A 25 15.80 18.35 -28.54
C PRO A 25 15.17 18.98 -27.30
N GLU A 26 13.98 18.51 -26.90
CA GLU A 26 13.14 19.10 -25.86
C GLU A 26 13.10 18.27 -24.57
N SER A 27 13.47 16.98 -24.60
CA SER A 27 13.29 16.08 -23.46
C SER A 27 14.26 14.90 -23.43
N THR A 28 14.45 14.31 -22.25
CA THR A 28 15.16 13.03 -22.07
C THR A 28 14.26 12.05 -21.33
N LEU A 29 13.97 10.91 -21.95
CA LEU A 29 13.08 9.88 -21.44
C LEU A 29 13.88 8.64 -21.05
N LYS A 30 13.75 8.17 -19.81
CA LYS A 30 14.39 6.93 -19.36
C LYS A 30 13.55 5.71 -19.75
N LEU A 31 14.21 4.68 -20.28
CA LEU A 31 13.61 3.39 -20.56
C LEU A 31 13.62 2.51 -19.29
N ASN A 32 12.58 1.69 -19.12
CA ASN A 32 12.62 0.61 -18.14
C ASN A 32 13.51 -0.55 -18.65
N LEU A 33 13.84 -1.51 -17.79
CA LEU A 33 14.76 -2.61 -18.14
C LEU A 33 14.30 -3.42 -19.35
N SER A 34 13.02 -3.81 -19.42
CA SER A 34 12.48 -4.59 -20.53
C SER A 34 12.44 -3.79 -21.83
N GLU A 35 12.09 -2.51 -21.79
CA GLU A 35 12.17 -1.58 -22.92
C GLU A 35 13.61 -1.42 -23.42
N GLN A 36 14.56 -1.27 -22.50
CA GLN A 36 15.98 -1.13 -22.82
C GLN A 36 16.52 -2.41 -23.48
N TYR A 37 16.25 -3.58 -22.87
CA TYR A 37 16.70 -4.87 -23.39
C TYR A 37 16.08 -5.18 -24.75
N ILE A 38 14.78 -4.95 -24.93
CA ILE A 38 14.11 -5.17 -26.21
C ILE A 38 14.63 -4.20 -27.29
N LEU A 39 14.79 -2.92 -26.95
CA LEU A 39 15.28 -1.92 -27.91
C LEU A 39 16.74 -2.19 -28.32
N SER A 40 17.63 -2.43 -27.36
CA SER A 40 19.03 -2.79 -27.62
C SER A 40 19.11 -4.08 -28.44
N TYR A 41 18.33 -5.11 -28.11
CA TYR A 41 18.35 -6.36 -28.86
C TYR A 41 17.85 -6.20 -30.31
N LEU A 42 16.86 -5.35 -30.56
CA LEU A 42 16.40 -5.02 -31.91
C LEU A 42 17.43 -4.20 -32.71
N ILE A 43 18.19 -3.34 -32.04
CA ILE A 43 19.29 -2.56 -32.62
C ILE A 43 20.46 -3.48 -32.98
N ASP A 44 20.82 -4.40 -32.08
CA ASP A 44 21.91 -5.36 -32.29
C ASP A 44 21.58 -6.34 -33.43
N ASN A 45 20.29 -6.67 -33.59
CA ASN A 45 19.77 -7.50 -34.66
C ASN A 45 19.17 -6.69 -35.82
N TYR A 46 19.68 -5.48 -36.03
CA TYR A 46 19.25 -4.60 -37.11
C TYR A 46 19.16 -5.29 -38.46
N GLY A 47 18.09 -4.99 -39.21
CA GLY A 47 17.85 -5.55 -40.54
C GLY A 47 17.45 -7.03 -40.55
N LYS A 48 17.39 -7.69 -39.38
CA LYS A 48 16.94 -9.08 -39.23
C LYS A 48 15.61 -9.13 -38.48
N PRO A 49 14.66 -9.97 -38.90
CA PRO A 49 13.47 -10.28 -38.12
C PRO A 49 13.83 -10.94 -36.79
N VAL A 50 13.36 -10.37 -35.68
CA VAL A 50 13.45 -11.00 -34.35
C VAL A 50 12.08 -11.56 -33.97
N THR A 51 12.04 -12.81 -33.52
CA THR A 51 10.79 -13.47 -33.15
C THR A 51 10.25 -12.98 -31.81
N LYS A 52 8.94 -13.13 -31.60
CA LYS A 52 8.32 -12.78 -30.32
C LYS A 52 8.92 -13.55 -29.14
N ASN A 53 9.22 -14.83 -29.32
CA ASN A 53 9.79 -15.68 -28.27
C ASN A 53 11.20 -15.21 -27.86
N GLU A 54 12.02 -14.78 -28.82
CA GLU A 54 13.33 -14.19 -28.52
C GLU A 54 13.20 -12.90 -27.72
N LEU A 55 12.27 -12.01 -28.11
CA LEU A 55 12.03 -10.76 -27.37
C LEU A 55 11.43 -10.99 -25.98
N LEU A 56 10.59 -12.02 -25.81
CA LEU A 56 10.07 -12.41 -24.49
C LEU A 56 11.19 -12.89 -23.57
N ASN A 57 12.12 -13.71 -24.09
CA ASN A 57 13.26 -14.19 -23.31
C ASN A 57 14.25 -13.07 -22.96
N VAL A 58 14.53 -12.16 -23.92
CA VAL A 58 15.50 -11.07 -23.72
C VAL A 58 14.93 -9.94 -22.87
N GLY A 59 13.66 -9.57 -23.06
CA GLY A 59 13.02 -8.51 -22.27
C GLY A 59 12.81 -8.91 -20.80
N TRP A 60 12.78 -10.21 -20.51
CA TRP A 60 12.48 -10.78 -19.20
C TRP A 60 13.29 -12.06 -18.91
N PRO A 61 14.63 -11.97 -18.75
CA PRO A 61 15.50 -13.13 -18.62
C PRO A 61 15.18 -14.06 -17.45
N ASP A 62 14.61 -13.52 -16.37
CA ASP A 62 14.27 -14.27 -15.14
C ASP A 62 12.75 -14.36 -14.88
N ARG A 63 11.90 -14.08 -15.89
CA ARG A 63 10.44 -14.04 -15.70
C ARG A 63 9.68 -14.61 -16.88
N ILE A 64 8.71 -15.48 -16.61
CA ILE A 64 7.77 -15.95 -17.62
C ILE A 64 6.67 -14.89 -17.78
N VAL A 65 6.62 -14.25 -18.94
CA VAL A 65 5.60 -13.26 -19.30
C VAL A 65 4.86 -13.68 -20.57
N THR A 66 3.68 -13.11 -20.79
CA THR A 66 2.85 -13.44 -21.97
C THR A 66 3.16 -12.50 -23.14
N GLU A 67 2.74 -12.88 -24.36
CA GLU A 67 2.84 -12.00 -25.54
C GLU A 67 2.17 -10.63 -25.34
N ALA A 68 1.17 -10.53 -24.46
CA ALA A 68 0.52 -9.25 -24.14
C ALA A 68 1.49 -8.25 -23.52
N SER A 69 2.43 -8.70 -22.69
CA SER A 69 3.48 -7.86 -22.11
C SER A 69 4.45 -7.35 -23.19
N LEU A 70 4.82 -8.20 -24.14
CA LEU A 70 5.62 -7.80 -25.31
C LEU A 70 4.89 -6.73 -26.14
N PHE A 71 3.59 -6.89 -26.38
CA PHE A 71 2.80 -5.90 -27.13
C PHE A 71 2.73 -4.54 -26.42
N GLN A 72 2.61 -4.53 -25.09
CA GLN A 72 2.64 -3.30 -24.31
C GLN A 72 4.01 -2.60 -24.39
N VAL A 73 5.11 -3.34 -24.26
CA VAL A 73 6.45 -2.77 -24.37
C VAL A 73 6.70 -2.21 -25.77
N ILE A 74 6.36 -2.95 -26.82
CA ILE A 74 6.51 -2.45 -28.19
C ILE A 74 5.66 -1.20 -28.41
N ARG A 75 4.41 -1.17 -27.91
CA ARG A 75 3.56 0.03 -27.99
C ARG A 75 4.19 1.23 -27.25
N ALA A 76 4.71 1.01 -26.06
CA ALA A 76 5.36 2.05 -25.27
C ALA A 76 6.63 2.58 -25.95
N LEU A 77 7.47 1.69 -26.50
CA LEU A 77 8.66 2.06 -27.26
C LEU A 77 8.29 2.91 -28.48
N ARG A 78 7.28 2.53 -29.27
CA ARG A 78 6.84 3.33 -30.43
C ARG A 78 6.44 4.76 -30.06
N VAL A 79 5.70 4.92 -28.95
CA VAL A 79 5.32 6.25 -28.43
C VAL A 79 6.57 7.04 -28.01
N LYS A 80 7.50 6.41 -27.29
CA LYS A 80 8.72 7.08 -26.82
C LYS A 80 9.71 7.39 -27.93
N LEU A 81 9.71 6.60 -29.00
CA LEU A 81 10.46 6.81 -30.23
C LEU A 81 9.79 7.84 -31.15
N ASN A 82 8.65 8.38 -30.76
CA ASN A 82 7.89 9.38 -31.51
C ASN A 82 7.53 8.90 -32.93
N GLU A 83 7.12 7.65 -33.08
CA GLU A 83 6.59 7.15 -34.36
C GLU A 83 5.28 7.86 -34.70
N GLU A 84 5.20 8.48 -35.89
CA GLU A 84 3.96 9.09 -36.38
C GLU A 84 3.05 8.03 -37.01
N LYS A 85 3.65 7.05 -37.68
CA LYS A 85 2.97 5.86 -38.21
C LYS A 85 3.60 4.61 -37.59
N LYS A 86 2.74 3.66 -37.24
CA LYS A 86 3.15 2.38 -36.68
C LYS A 86 4.12 1.69 -37.66
N GLY A 87 5.37 1.51 -37.24
CA GLY A 87 6.40 0.89 -38.07
C GLY A 87 7.50 1.82 -38.57
N ASP A 88 7.46 3.11 -38.23
CA ASP A 88 8.50 4.07 -38.64
C ASP A 88 9.89 3.71 -38.09
N VAL A 89 9.96 3.14 -36.88
CA VAL A 89 11.23 2.71 -36.26
C VAL A 89 11.21 1.20 -36.00
N ILE A 90 10.18 0.71 -35.31
CA ILE A 90 9.98 -0.70 -34.99
C ILE A 90 8.89 -1.26 -35.91
N GLU A 91 9.28 -1.97 -36.96
CA GLU A 91 8.38 -2.62 -37.89
C GLU A 91 7.77 -3.89 -37.28
N THR A 92 6.49 -4.18 -37.57
CA THR A 92 5.86 -5.46 -37.24
C THR A 92 5.81 -6.35 -38.48
N LEU A 93 6.39 -7.53 -38.38
CA LEU A 93 6.31 -8.57 -39.39
C LEU A 93 5.23 -9.59 -39.00
N PRO A 94 4.09 -9.65 -39.72
CA PRO A 94 3.01 -10.56 -39.40
C PRO A 94 3.50 -12.01 -39.26
N ARG A 95 3.10 -12.67 -38.17
CA ARG A 95 3.45 -14.07 -37.85
C ARG A 95 4.93 -14.35 -37.57
N VAL A 96 5.80 -13.33 -37.58
CA VAL A 96 7.24 -13.47 -37.31
C VAL A 96 7.62 -12.73 -36.03
N GLY A 97 7.44 -11.41 -35.98
CA GLY A 97 7.86 -10.61 -34.83
C GLY A 97 8.13 -9.16 -35.19
N TYR A 98 9.30 -8.64 -34.80
CA TYR A 98 9.65 -7.22 -34.93
C TYR A 98 11.06 -7.02 -35.46
N GLN A 99 11.31 -5.84 -36.04
CA GLN A 99 12.58 -5.49 -36.67
C GLN A 99 12.78 -3.97 -36.65
N ILE A 100 14.04 -3.53 -36.58
CA ILE A 100 14.45 -2.15 -36.88
C ILE A 100 15.24 -2.16 -38.19
N ARG A 101 14.86 -1.28 -39.13
CA ARG A 101 15.45 -1.24 -40.48
C ARG A 101 16.42 -0.12 -40.72
N GLU A 102 16.30 1.00 -40.01
CA GLU A 102 17.11 2.19 -40.24
C GLU A 102 17.42 2.93 -38.93
N PHE A 103 18.71 3.18 -38.69
CA PHE A 103 19.21 4.11 -37.67
C PHE A 103 20.63 4.55 -38.03
N THR A 104 21.10 5.66 -37.45
CA THR A 104 22.48 6.15 -37.61
C THR A 104 23.20 6.10 -36.27
N ARG A 105 24.45 5.63 -36.24
CA ARG A 105 25.32 5.70 -35.05
C ARG A 105 26.13 6.98 -35.10
N GLU A 106 26.05 7.78 -34.05
CA GLU A 106 26.81 9.02 -33.90
C GLU A 106 27.66 8.99 -32.64
N THR A 107 28.85 9.56 -32.74
CA THR A 107 29.67 9.91 -31.59
C THR A 107 29.51 11.40 -31.36
N VAL A 108 29.00 11.77 -30.18
CA VAL A 108 28.91 13.18 -29.80
C VAL A 108 30.15 13.53 -29.00
N ASP A 109 30.98 14.42 -29.56
CA ASP A 109 32.05 15.09 -28.82
C ASP A 109 31.44 16.23 -28.00
N LEU A 110 31.61 16.20 -26.69
CA LEU A 110 31.00 17.17 -25.76
C LEU A 110 31.72 18.53 -25.77
N SER A 111 32.66 18.77 -26.69
CA SER A 111 33.44 20.01 -26.76
C SER A 111 32.75 21.19 -27.48
N ASP A 112 31.66 20.98 -28.23
CA ASP A 112 31.12 22.01 -29.14
C ASP A 112 29.95 22.85 -28.59
N SER A 113 29.57 22.71 -27.32
CA SER A 113 28.56 23.60 -26.70
C SER A 113 29.10 24.97 -26.28
N GLN A 114 30.36 25.32 -26.63
CA GLN A 114 31.01 26.58 -26.23
C GLN A 114 31.08 27.67 -27.30
N ARG A 115 30.40 27.56 -28.46
CA ARG A 115 30.42 28.63 -29.46
C ARG A 115 29.02 29.07 -29.85
N LEU A 116 28.79 30.40 -29.74
CA LEU A 116 27.55 31.19 -29.90
C LEU A 116 26.82 31.37 -28.54
N SER A 117 26.97 32.47 -27.79
CA SER A 117 27.09 33.90 -28.16
C SER A 117 27.61 34.73 -26.96
N PRO A 118 28.04 36.00 -27.12
CA PRO A 118 28.93 36.68 -26.17
C PRO A 118 28.21 37.28 -24.95
N LEU A 119 28.78 37.03 -23.77
CA LEU A 119 28.37 37.61 -22.48
C LEU A 119 28.57 39.14 -22.47
N LYS A 120 27.47 39.89 -22.38
CA LYS A 120 27.47 41.29 -21.96
C LYS A 120 27.62 41.32 -20.43
N LYS A 121 28.67 42.00 -19.93
CA LYS A 121 28.96 42.16 -18.49
C LYS A 121 27.76 42.77 -17.75
N ILE A 122 27.25 42.08 -16.73
CA ILE A 122 26.28 42.63 -15.76
C ILE A 122 26.90 42.58 -14.37
N GLY A 123 26.78 43.69 -13.64
CA GLY A 123 27.56 44.04 -12.45
C GLY A 123 27.25 43.24 -11.17
N LYS A 124 28.19 43.36 -10.22
CA LYS A 124 28.34 42.59 -8.96
C LYS A 124 27.17 42.62 -7.95
N LYS A 125 25.97 43.10 -8.32
CA LYS A 125 24.78 43.09 -7.45
C LYS A 125 23.80 41.93 -7.71
N THR A 126 24.06 41.06 -8.69
CA THR A 126 23.16 39.93 -9.06
C THR A 126 23.65 38.55 -8.64
N ILE A 127 24.71 38.46 -7.82
CA ILE A 127 25.27 37.18 -7.34
C ILE A 127 24.42 36.56 -6.22
N ALA A 128 23.48 37.31 -5.61
CA ALA A 128 22.62 36.78 -4.56
C ALA A 128 21.43 35.93 -5.07
N LEU A 129 21.08 35.98 -6.36
CA LEU A 129 19.88 35.32 -6.91
C LEU A 129 20.17 34.00 -7.66
N SER A 130 21.38 33.78 -8.18
CA SER A 130 21.71 32.60 -9.00
C SER A 130 22.09 31.36 -8.18
N ALA A 131 22.62 31.53 -6.96
CA ALA A 131 22.90 30.42 -6.05
C ALA A 131 21.61 29.72 -5.56
N ILE A 132 20.49 30.44 -5.54
CA ILE A 132 19.19 29.92 -5.08
C ILE A 132 18.59 28.97 -6.13
N SER A 133 18.73 29.28 -7.42
CA SER A 133 18.12 28.48 -8.50
C SER A 133 18.78 27.10 -8.68
N LEU A 134 20.10 27.02 -8.52
CA LEU A 134 20.85 25.75 -8.65
C LEU A 134 20.57 24.77 -7.51
N VAL A 135 20.31 25.28 -6.30
CA VAL A 135 19.89 24.47 -5.15
C VAL A 135 18.45 23.95 -5.33
N VAL A 136 17.56 24.74 -5.93
CA VAL A 136 16.17 24.34 -6.22
C VAL A 136 16.08 23.25 -7.30
N ILE A 137 16.97 23.29 -8.31
CA ILE A 137 17.00 22.27 -9.36
C ILE A 137 17.59 20.96 -8.84
N ILE A 138 18.65 21.01 -8.02
CA ILE A 138 19.24 19.81 -7.40
C ILE A 138 18.27 19.18 -6.37
N SER A 139 17.53 19.99 -5.60
CA SER A 139 16.52 19.47 -4.67
C SER A 139 15.30 18.89 -5.38
N GLY A 140 14.87 19.46 -6.51
CA GLY A 140 13.79 18.93 -7.34
C GLY A 140 14.13 17.56 -7.96
N ILE A 141 15.37 17.39 -8.45
CA ILE A 141 15.85 16.11 -9.00
C ILE A 141 16.00 15.04 -7.90
N ALA A 142 16.40 15.45 -6.68
CA ALA A 142 16.43 14.55 -5.53
C ALA A 142 15.01 14.13 -5.09
N TRP A 143 14.02 15.03 -5.13
CA TRP A 143 12.61 14.73 -4.84
C TRP A 143 11.98 13.77 -5.85
N MET A 144 12.35 13.84 -7.14
CA MET A 144 11.85 12.91 -8.16
C MET A 144 12.47 11.50 -8.07
N LYS A 145 13.65 11.34 -7.45
CA LYS A 145 14.31 10.03 -7.27
C LYS A 145 14.08 9.40 -5.90
N TYR A 146 13.55 10.13 -4.93
CA TYR A 146 12.95 9.49 -3.78
C TYR A 146 11.66 8.82 -4.25
N PRO A 147 11.48 7.49 -4.10
CA PRO A 147 10.14 6.94 -4.22
C PRO A 147 9.26 7.78 -3.30
N TYR A 148 8.04 8.10 -3.72
CA TYR A 148 7.04 8.67 -2.81
C TYR A 148 6.85 7.65 -1.68
N SER A 149 7.72 7.69 -0.68
CA SER A 149 7.47 7.13 0.62
C SER A 149 6.55 8.17 1.21
N GLY A 150 5.24 7.95 1.10
CA GLY A 150 4.32 8.71 1.92
C GLY A 150 4.89 8.76 3.34
N SER A 151 4.85 9.90 3.99
CA SER A 151 5.18 9.93 5.41
C SER A 151 4.05 9.21 6.17
N PRO A 152 4.35 8.54 7.29
CA PRO A 152 3.31 8.12 8.19
C PRO A 152 2.38 9.30 8.51
N LYS A 153 1.08 9.03 8.56
CA LYS A 153 0.09 10.03 8.89
C LYS A 153 0.20 10.38 10.37
N TYR A 154 0.22 11.67 10.66
CA TYR A 154 0.12 12.16 12.03
C TYR A 154 -1.35 12.23 12.44
N TYR A 155 -1.66 11.75 13.64
CA TYR A 155 -3.00 11.74 14.22
C TYR A 155 -3.05 12.59 15.48
N LEU A 156 -4.22 13.15 15.75
CA LEU A 156 -4.57 13.65 17.07
C LEU A 156 -4.98 12.45 17.93
N ILE A 157 -4.31 12.29 19.07
CA ILE A 157 -4.59 11.22 20.03
C ILE A 157 -5.01 11.86 21.34
N ASP A 158 -6.20 11.53 21.81
CA ASP A 158 -6.73 11.97 23.10
C ASP A 158 -7.07 10.75 23.96
N LYS A 159 -6.87 10.87 25.26
CA LYS A 159 -7.12 9.79 26.21
C LYS A 159 -8.03 10.29 27.32
N ASP A 160 -9.02 9.48 27.66
CA ASP A 160 -9.99 9.79 28.69
C ASP A 160 -10.29 8.55 29.54
N ARG A 161 -10.76 8.76 30.76
CA ARG A 161 -11.16 7.68 31.66
C ARG A 161 -12.52 8.01 32.24
N VAL A 162 -13.51 7.15 31.95
CA VAL A 162 -14.87 7.31 32.49
C VAL A 162 -15.25 6.05 33.29
N GLY A 163 -15.42 6.26 34.60
CA GLY A 163 -15.60 5.16 35.55
C GLY A 163 -14.39 4.21 35.55
N SER A 164 -14.62 2.96 35.17
CA SER A 164 -13.57 1.94 35.09
C SER A 164 -13.02 1.71 33.67
N ASN A 165 -13.52 2.46 32.68
CA ASN A 165 -13.17 2.30 31.27
C ASN A 165 -12.12 3.33 30.85
N ASP A 166 -11.17 2.88 30.03
CA ASP A 166 -10.14 3.70 29.41
C ASP A 166 -10.46 3.89 27.94
N PHE A 167 -10.48 5.14 27.47
CA PHE A 167 -10.77 5.51 26.08
C PHE A 167 -9.54 6.14 25.43
N THR A 168 -9.24 5.71 24.21
CA THR A 168 -8.26 6.35 23.32
C THR A 168 -8.97 6.75 22.03
N TYR A 169 -9.04 8.06 21.79
CA TYR A 169 -9.63 8.64 20.59
C TYR A 169 -8.51 9.00 19.61
N ILE A 170 -8.67 8.60 18.36
CA ILE A 170 -7.70 8.86 17.29
C ILE A 170 -8.43 9.50 16.13
N ALA A 171 -7.95 10.65 15.68
CA ALA A 171 -8.57 11.39 14.59
C ALA A 171 -7.54 12.10 13.73
N SER A 172 -7.93 12.48 12.51
CA SER A 172 -7.06 13.23 11.59
C SER A 172 -7.12 14.74 11.81
N ASN A 173 -8.18 15.22 12.46
CA ASN A 173 -8.48 16.62 12.68
C ASN A 173 -9.27 16.77 14.00
N ALA A 174 -9.39 18.01 14.49
CA ALA A 174 -10.01 18.30 15.79
C ALA A 174 -11.54 18.11 15.79
N GLU A 175 -12.19 18.29 14.64
CA GLU A 175 -13.65 18.12 14.50
C GLU A 175 -14.05 16.65 14.70
N ASP A 176 -13.36 15.73 14.03
CA ASP A 176 -13.56 14.29 14.19
C ASP A 176 -13.26 13.83 15.61
N LEU A 177 -12.25 14.42 16.26
CA LEU A 177 -11.93 14.13 17.65
C LEU A 177 -13.06 14.55 18.59
N ALA A 178 -13.61 15.76 18.40
CA ALA A 178 -14.71 16.29 19.18
C ALA A 178 -16.00 15.46 18.98
N ASP A 179 -16.28 15.05 17.75
CA ASP A 179 -17.41 14.19 17.41
C ASP A 179 -17.31 12.82 18.12
N LEU A 180 -16.15 12.15 18.06
CA LEU A 180 -15.93 10.88 18.77
C LEU A 180 -16.18 11.01 20.29
N ARG A 181 -15.69 12.09 20.91
CA ARG A 181 -15.93 12.37 22.34
C ARG A 181 -17.41 12.62 22.63
N GLY A 182 -18.08 13.38 21.76
CA GLY A 182 -19.52 13.62 21.84
C GLY A 182 -20.32 12.32 21.80
N LYS A 183 -19.98 11.42 20.87
CA LYS A 183 -20.63 10.11 20.75
C LYS A 183 -20.44 9.22 21.97
N VAL A 184 -19.24 9.18 22.57
CA VAL A 184 -19.02 8.41 23.81
C VAL A 184 -19.82 9.00 24.97
N LYS A 185 -19.81 10.32 25.12
CA LYS A 185 -20.62 10.99 26.15
C LYS A 185 -22.11 10.66 26.01
N GLU A 186 -22.62 10.65 24.78
CA GLU A 186 -24.00 10.27 24.49
C GLU A 186 -24.31 8.83 24.91
N ILE A 187 -23.46 7.85 24.52
CA ILE A 187 -23.62 6.44 24.91
C ILE A 187 -23.62 6.28 26.44
N ILE A 188 -22.70 6.94 27.14
CA ILE A 188 -22.59 6.86 28.60
C ILE A 188 -23.84 7.46 29.26
N ASN A 189 -24.30 8.62 28.79
CA ASN A 189 -25.54 9.23 29.28
C ASN A 189 -26.75 8.32 29.05
N GLN A 190 -26.84 7.67 27.89
CA GLN A 190 -27.91 6.71 27.60
C GLN A 190 -27.89 5.51 28.56
N GLN A 191 -26.70 4.98 28.91
CA GLN A 191 -26.58 3.92 29.91
C GLN A 191 -27.01 4.39 31.30
N VAL A 192 -26.53 5.55 31.75
CA VAL A 192 -26.88 6.10 33.07
C VAL A 192 -28.38 6.39 33.16
N ASN A 193 -28.97 6.99 32.13
CA ASN A 193 -30.40 7.28 32.11
C ASN A 193 -31.25 6.00 32.11
N LYS A 194 -30.78 4.93 31.44
CA LYS A 194 -31.53 3.67 31.30
C LYS A 194 -31.36 2.73 32.48
N PHE A 195 -30.15 2.63 33.04
CA PHE A 195 -29.78 1.62 34.05
C PHE A 195 -29.34 2.23 35.40
N GLY A 196 -29.40 3.56 35.54
CA GLY A 196 -28.95 4.29 36.73
C GLY A 196 -27.43 4.29 36.93
N SER A 197 -26.66 3.60 36.09
CA SER A 197 -25.21 3.48 36.19
C SER A 197 -24.58 3.11 34.85
N ILE A 198 -23.25 3.26 34.76
CA ILE A 198 -22.47 2.78 33.62
C ILE A 198 -22.37 1.26 33.70
N THR A 199 -22.98 0.58 32.73
CA THR A 199 -23.06 -0.89 32.68
C THR A 199 -21.81 -1.52 32.08
N THR A 200 -21.14 -0.83 31.15
CA THR A 200 -19.83 -1.24 30.63
C THR A 200 -18.75 -0.95 31.66
N LYS A 201 -18.02 -1.98 32.10
CA LYS A 201 -16.96 -1.86 33.11
C LYS A 201 -15.68 -2.50 32.64
N ASN A 202 -14.55 -1.95 33.08
CA ASN A 202 -13.20 -2.42 32.79
C ASN A 202 -12.95 -2.62 31.30
N GLN A 203 -13.44 -1.71 30.46
CA GLN A 203 -13.19 -1.73 29.02
C GLN A 203 -11.98 -0.88 28.68
N ARG A 204 -11.13 -1.39 27.79
CA ARG A 204 -10.12 -0.60 27.08
C ARG A 204 -10.64 -0.37 25.67
N VAL A 205 -10.94 0.88 25.34
CA VAL A 205 -11.68 1.27 24.14
C VAL A 205 -10.83 2.18 23.26
N TYR A 206 -10.85 1.92 21.96
CA TYR A 206 -10.18 2.65 20.92
C TYR A 206 -11.20 3.10 19.88
N LEU A 207 -11.18 4.37 19.52
CA LEU A 207 -12.13 4.97 18.59
C LEU A 207 -11.38 5.76 17.51
N TYR A 208 -11.76 5.53 16.26
CA TYR A 208 -11.18 6.15 15.08
C TYR A 208 -12.30 6.58 14.13
N LYS A 209 -12.10 7.73 13.47
CA LYS A 209 -13.07 8.25 12.50
C LYS A 209 -12.39 8.65 11.20
N THR A 210 -13.08 8.37 10.10
CA THR A 210 -12.85 8.95 8.78
C THR A 210 -14.14 9.61 8.29
N ASP A 211 -14.06 10.35 7.18
CA ASP A 211 -15.23 10.92 6.51
C ASP A 211 -16.27 9.86 6.12
N SER A 212 -15.86 8.59 5.97
CA SER A 212 -16.69 7.53 5.42
C SER A 212 -17.16 6.47 6.41
N PHE A 213 -16.51 6.35 7.58
CA PHE A 213 -16.87 5.37 8.60
C PHE A 213 -16.23 5.69 9.96
N TYR A 214 -16.83 5.14 11.02
CA TYR A 214 -16.23 5.03 12.33
C TYR A 214 -15.64 3.63 12.54
N SER A 215 -14.53 3.54 13.25
CA SER A 215 -14.00 2.29 13.76
C SER A 215 -13.96 2.32 15.28
N ALA A 216 -14.55 1.33 15.92
CA ALA A 216 -14.47 1.11 17.35
C ALA A 216 -13.80 -0.23 17.60
N ALA A 217 -12.82 -0.28 18.49
CA ALA A 217 -12.24 -1.53 18.96
C ALA A 217 -12.12 -1.50 20.47
N TRP A 218 -12.40 -2.61 21.14
CA TRP A 218 -12.23 -2.68 22.59
C TRP A 218 -11.89 -4.08 23.08
N CYS A 219 -11.44 -4.16 24.32
CA CYS A 219 -11.32 -5.42 25.06
C CYS A 219 -11.75 -5.21 26.51
N THR A 220 -12.21 -6.29 27.17
CA THR A 220 -12.40 -6.27 28.62
C THR A 220 -11.10 -6.59 29.31
N VAL A 221 -10.65 -5.75 30.24
CA VAL A 221 -9.41 -5.98 31.00
C VAL A 221 -9.64 -6.70 32.32
N ASP A 222 -8.62 -7.44 32.77
CA ASP A 222 -8.57 -8.06 34.09
C ASP A 222 -7.98 -7.12 35.18
N SER A 223 -7.71 -7.67 36.37
CA SER A 223 -7.08 -6.92 37.47
C SER A 223 -5.69 -6.41 37.13
N ASN A 224 -4.97 -7.08 36.23
CA ASN A 224 -3.63 -6.73 35.78
C ASN A 224 -3.64 -5.76 34.57
N LYS A 225 -4.82 -5.26 34.17
CA LYS A 225 -5.02 -4.36 33.03
C LYS A 225 -4.71 -4.99 31.66
N VAL A 226 -4.72 -6.31 31.58
CA VAL A 226 -4.49 -7.11 30.37
C VAL A 226 -5.84 -7.49 29.75
N CYS A 227 -5.96 -7.48 28.43
CA CYS A 227 -7.18 -7.90 27.73
C CYS A 227 -7.45 -9.39 27.98
N LYS A 228 -8.67 -9.71 28.41
CA LYS A 228 -9.14 -11.09 28.55
C LYS A 228 -9.29 -11.73 27.17
N LYS A 229 -8.94 -13.01 27.08
CA LYS A 229 -9.11 -13.83 25.86
C LYS A 229 -10.55 -13.76 25.35
N ASN A 230 -10.72 -13.61 24.04
CA ASN A 230 -12.01 -13.57 23.33
C ASN A 230 -12.95 -12.43 23.80
N SER A 231 -12.38 -11.35 24.34
CA SER A 231 -13.12 -10.14 24.71
C SER A 231 -12.80 -8.96 23.78
N ASP A 232 -11.95 -9.20 22.78
CA ASP A 232 -11.48 -8.24 21.81
C ASP A 232 -12.45 -8.11 20.63
N PHE A 233 -13.03 -6.92 20.42
CA PHE A 233 -13.95 -6.69 19.32
C PHE A 233 -13.50 -5.53 18.46
N SER A 234 -13.75 -5.62 17.15
CA SER A 234 -13.47 -4.57 16.16
C SER A 234 -14.70 -4.35 15.29
N TYR A 235 -15.20 -3.12 15.23
CA TYR A 235 -16.37 -2.72 14.46
C TYR A 235 -16.01 -1.65 13.43
N LYS A 236 -16.65 -1.73 12.26
CA LYS A 236 -16.74 -0.65 11.27
C LYS A 236 -18.20 -0.23 11.16
N ILE A 237 -18.45 1.06 11.30
CA ILE A 237 -19.80 1.61 11.37
C ILE A 237 -19.93 2.72 10.32
N VAL A 238 -20.90 2.59 9.43
CA VAL A 238 -21.23 3.67 8.49
C VAL A 238 -21.89 4.82 9.26
N PRO A 239 -21.64 6.11 8.94
CA PRO A 239 -22.01 7.20 9.83
C PRO A 239 -23.50 7.29 10.20
N ASN A 240 -24.38 6.94 9.27
CA ASN A 240 -25.84 6.94 9.48
C ASN A 240 -26.34 5.74 10.31
N GLU A 241 -25.48 4.75 10.61
CA GLU A 241 -25.81 3.59 11.44
C GLU A 241 -25.14 3.63 12.82
N TRP A 242 -24.64 4.80 13.24
CA TRP A 242 -24.06 4.97 14.58
C TRP A 242 -25.05 4.62 15.70
N SER A 243 -26.33 4.96 15.54
CA SER A 243 -27.37 4.65 16.54
C SER A 243 -27.54 3.15 16.75
N THR A 244 -27.45 2.36 15.67
CA THR A 244 -27.47 0.88 15.73
C THR A 244 -26.29 0.34 16.56
N PHE A 245 -25.09 0.89 16.35
CA PHE A 245 -23.91 0.57 17.16
C PHE A 245 -24.07 0.98 18.62
N ALA A 246 -24.54 2.22 18.87
CA ALA A 246 -24.77 2.74 20.21
C ALA A 246 -25.75 1.84 20.98
N ASP A 247 -26.85 1.39 20.36
CA ASP A 247 -27.82 0.48 20.98
C ASP A 247 -27.18 -0.85 21.41
N ILE A 248 -26.27 -1.42 20.60
CA ILE A 248 -25.52 -2.64 20.95
C ILE A 248 -24.71 -2.42 22.23
N VAL A 249 -23.98 -1.29 22.30
CA VAL A 249 -23.13 -0.95 23.45
C VAL A 249 -23.94 -0.61 24.69
N VAL A 250 -24.99 0.21 24.54
CA VAL A 250 -25.86 0.63 25.65
C VAL A 250 -26.52 -0.57 26.31
N ASN A 251 -27.05 -1.50 25.51
CA ASN A 251 -27.75 -2.68 26.02
C ASN A 251 -26.81 -3.84 26.40
N ASN A 252 -25.49 -3.66 26.26
CA ASN A 252 -24.50 -4.71 26.51
C ASN A 252 -24.87 -6.03 25.81
N LYS A 253 -25.33 -5.94 24.55
CA LYS A 253 -25.66 -7.13 23.76
C LYS A 253 -24.40 -7.98 23.62
N LYS A 254 -24.49 -9.26 24.00
CA LYS A 254 -23.33 -10.17 23.95
C LYS A 254 -22.80 -10.24 22.53
N ASN A 255 -21.54 -9.84 22.36
CA ASN A 255 -20.81 -10.00 21.13
C ASN A 255 -19.94 -11.25 21.28
N TYR A 256 -19.97 -12.13 20.29
CA TYR A 256 -19.11 -13.30 20.24
C TYR A 256 -18.32 -13.23 18.94
N HIS A 257 -17.07 -13.69 18.96
CA HIS A 257 -16.39 -14.07 17.73
C HIS A 257 -17.17 -15.24 17.14
N GLY A 258 -17.67 -15.09 15.91
CA GLY A 258 -18.04 -16.27 15.15
C GLY A 258 -16.80 -17.16 15.04
N THR A 259 -16.91 -18.44 15.37
CA THR A 259 -15.83 -19.39 15.07
C THR A 259 -15.97 -19.75 13.60
N PRO A 260 -15.10 -19.23 12.72
CA PRO A 260 -15.27 -19.43 11.30
C PRO A 260 -14.87 -20.87 11.02
N ILE A 261 -15.78 -21.66 10.47
CA ILE A 261 -15.45 -22.98 9.94
C ILE A 261 -14.87 -22.73 8.55
N ILE A 262 -13.55 -22.49 8.49
CA ILE A 262 -12.82 -22.32 7.23
C ILE A 262 -12.15 -23.66 6.93
N HIS A 263 -12.72 -24.39 5.97
CA HIS A 263 -12.12 -25.62 5.44
C HIS A 263 -11.09 -25.24 4.39
N THR A 264 -9.83 -25.22 4.77
CA THR A 264 -8.71 -25.08 3.84
C THR A 264 -7.86 -26.34 3.93
N GLU A 265 -8.01 -27.23 2.96
CA GLU A 265 -7.13 -28.40 2.84
C GLU A 265 -5.69 -27.91 2.57
N ASN A 266 -4.71 -28.44 3.32
CA ASN A 266 -3.28 -28.20 3.12
C ASN A 266 -2.76 -26.76 3.31
N THR A 267 -3.47 -25.87 4.00
CA THR A 267 -2.93 -24.54 4.33
C THR A 267 -2.13 -24.54 5.63
N GLN A 268 -1.01 -23.83 5.65
CA GLN A 268 -0.32 -23.48 6.89
C GLN A 268 -1.29 -22.77 7.84
N GLU A 269 -1.09 -22.94 9.15
CA GLU A 269 -1.79 -22.14 10.14
C GLU A 269 -1.39 -20.66 9.99
N PRO A 270 -2.35 -19.73 10.07
CA PRO A 270 -2.03 -18.31 9.98
C PRO A 270 -1.19 -17.85 11.18
N THR A 271 -0.28 -16.92 10.93
CA THR A 271 0.48 -16.22 11.98
C THR A 271 -0.47 -15.44 12.90
N SER A 272 -1.53 -14.86 12.32
CA SER A 272 -2.59 -14.26 13.12
C SER A 272 -3.95 -14.27 12.43
N ILE A 273 -5.01 -14.23 13.23
CA ILE A 273 -6.38 -14.15 12.76
C ILE A 273 -7.03 -12.87 13.28
N ALA A 274 -7.67 -12.14 12.38
CA ALA A 274 -8.39 -10.91 12.67
C ALA A 274 -9.88 -11.08 12.43
N TYR A 275 -10.70 -10.60 13.37
CA TYR A 275 -12.16 -10.58 13.29
C TYR A 275 -12.65 -9.13 13.23
N THR A 276 -13.47 -8.82 12.23
CA THR A 276 -14.05 -7.48 12.06
C THR A 276 -15.55 -7.58 11.82
N SER A 277 -16.33 -6.85 12.61
CA SER A 277 -17.78 -6.72 12.45
C SER A 277 -18.13 -5.46 11.66
N TYR A 278 -19.18 -5.54 10.85
CA TYR A 278 -19.69 -4.42 10.07
C TYR A 278 -21.09 -4.04 10.53
N ILE A 279 -21.32 -2.75 10.71
CA ILE A 279 -22.62 -2.16 10.95
C ILE A 279 -22.89 -1.25 9.76
N ASP A 280 -23.49 -1.84 8.75
CA ASP A 280 -23.98 -1.21 7.54
C ASP A 280 -25.26 -1.90 7.06
N LYS A 281 -25.79 -1.50 5.89
CA LYS A 281 -27.01 -2.07 5.31
C LYS A 281 -26.73 -3.03 4.15
N SER A 282 -25.53 -3.62 4.11
CA SER A 282 -25.11 -4.48 3.01
C SER A 282 -25.49 -5.95 3.19
N GLY A 283 -25.81 -6.40 4.40
CA GLY A 283 -26.04 -7.82 4.69
C GLY A 283 -24.77 -8.61 5.05
N ILE A 284 -23.57 -8.04 4.83
CA ILE A 284 -22.32 -8.58 5.34
C ILE A 284 -22.20 -8.25 6.83
N GLN A 285 -22.13 -9.29 7.67
CA GLN A 285 -22.08 -9.12 9.12
C GLN A 285 -20.64 -9.00 9.63
N SER A 286 -19.74 -9.82 9.10
CA SER A 286 -18.37 -9.92 9.59
C SER A 286 -17.38 -10.26 8.49
N LYS A 287 -16.11 -9.99 8.76
CA LYS A 287 -14.95 -10.40 7.96
C LYS A 287 -13.93 -11.06 8.88
N VAL A 288 -13.37 -12.17 8.41
CA VAL A 288 -12.22 -12.84 9.01
C VAL A 288 -11.04 -12.67 8.06
N THR A 289 -9.89 -12.28 8.61
CA THR A 289 -8.64 -12.19 7.85
C THR A 289 -7.59 -13.08 8.50
N HIS A 290 -7.12 -14.05 7.73
CA HIS A 290 -5.94 -14.85 8.04
C HIS A 290 -4.72 -14.08 7.53
N LEU A 291 -3.80 -13.80 8.43
CA LEU A 291 -2.55 -13.12 8.14
C LEU A 291 -1.38 -14.11 8.27
N PHE A 292 -0.52 -14.10 7.26
CA PHE A 292 0.72 -14.86 7.21
C PHE A 292 1.87 -13.86 7.16
N LEU A 293 2.77 -13.96 8.14
CA LEU A 293 3.98 -13.16 8.18
C LEU A 293 5.19 -14.07 8.24
N THR A 294 6.14 -13.89 7.31
CA THR A 294 7.37 -14.67 7.27
C THR A 294 8.57 -13.72 7.23
N PRO A 295 9.54 -13.84 8.14
CA PRO A 295 10.74 -13.00 8.13
C PRO A 295 11.56 -13.26 6.86
N THR A 296 12.18 -12.21 6.33
CA THR A 296 13.15 -12.33 5.23
C THR A 296 14.58 -12.37 5.77
N ASN A 297 15.57 -12.53 4.88
CA ASN A 297 16.99 -12.38 5.23
C ASN A 297 17.37 -10.93 5.60
N LYS A 298 16.52 -9.95 5.30
CA LYS A 298 16.72 -8.55 5.66
C LYS A 298 15.96 -8.26 6.93
N ASN A 299 16.70 -7.74 7.92
CA ASN A 299 16.12 -7.38 9.19
C ASN A 299 14.99 -6.33 9.03
N GLY A 300 13.88 -6.55 9.75
CA GLY A 300 12.72 -5.66 9.74
C GLY A 300 11.89 -5.72 8.47
N ILE A 301 12.18 -6.66 7.56
CA ILE A 301 11.42 -6.89 6.32
C ILE A 301 10.82 -8.28 6.36
N PHE A 302 9.52 -8.34 6.10
CA PHE A 302 8.73 -9.56 6.17
C PHE A 302 7.93 -9.73 4.87
N ASN A 303 7.84 -10.97 4.41
CA ASN A 303 6.82 -11.35 3.45
C ASN A 303 5.49 -11.41 4.18
N TYR A 304 4.50 -10.74 3.63
CA TYR A 304 3.20 -10.52 4.25
C TYR A 304 2.12 -10.98 3.29
N SER A 305 1.20 -11.82 3.73
CA SER A 305 0.07 -12.27 2.90
C SER A 305 -1.21 -12.34 3.71
N MET A 306 -2.33 -11.99 3.09
CA MET A 306 -3.64 -12.03 3.71
C MET A 306 -4.60 -12.86 2.87
N MET A 307 -5.40 -13.68 3.55
CA MET A 307 -6.60 -14.29 3.00
C MET A 307 -7.79 -13.78 3.79
N SER A 308 -8.79 -13.26 3.09
CA SER A 308 -9.96 -12.66 3.71
C SER A 308 -11.23 -13.41 3.34
N PHE A 309 -12.14 -13.49 4.30
CA PHE A 309 -13.45 -14.15 4.17
C PHE A 309 -14.53 -13.24 4.76
N ILE A 310 -15.71 -13.20 4.15
CA ILE A 310 -16.87 -12.44 4.65
C ILE A 310 -18.01 -13.39 5.01
N GLN A 311 -18.77 -13.02 6.03
CA GLN A 311 -19.91 -13.79 6.52
C GLN A 311 -21.22 -13.07 6.23
N GLU A 312 -22.18 -13.83 5.72
CA GLU A 312 -23.57 -13.42 5.63
C GLU A 312 -24.28 -13.57 6.99
N LYS A 313 -25.23 -12.67 7.25
CA LYS A 313 -26.01 -12.65 8.49
C LYS A 313 -26.87 -13.91 8.74
N GLU A 314 -27.39 -14.53 7.68
CA GLU A 314 -28.42 -15.59 7.81
C GLU A 314 -27.86 -17.01 7.68
N SER A 315 -26.87 -17.24 6.82
CA SER A 315 -26.31 -18.57 6.59
C SER A 315 -25.20 -18.96 7.58
N GLY A 316 -24.55 -17.98 8.21
CA GLY A 316 -23.39 -18.20 9.07
C GLY A 316 -22.15 -18.72 8.34
N MET A 317 -22.21 -18.93 7.02
CA MET A 317 -21.11 -19.42 6.20
C MET A 317 -20.17 -18.27 5.80
N PHE A 318 -18.87 -18.60 5.72
CA PHE A 318 -17.83 -17.68 5.28
C PHE A 318 -17.52 -17.88 3.81
N HIS A 319 -17.61 -16.80 3.03
CA HIS A 319 -17.26 -16.78 1.61
C HIS A 319 -15.88 -16.13 1.42
N PRO A 320 -15.02 -16.69 0.55
CA PRO A 320 -13.76 -16.05 0.23
C PRO A 320 -14.00 -14.67 -0.39
N LEU A 321 -13.26 -13.68 0.09
CA LEU A 321 -13.36 -12.29 -0.33
C LEU A 321 -12.18 -11.91 -1.22
N SER A 322 -10.96 -12.09 -0.72
CA SER A 322 -9.75 -11.73 -1.44
C SER A 322 -8.50 -12.40 -0.88
N ILE A 323 -7.46 -12.42 -1.70
CA ILE A 323 -6.11 -12.83 -1.34
C ILE A 323 -5.15 -11.70 -1.73
N SER A 324 -4.20 -11.37 -0.87
CA SER A 324 -3.18 -10.36 -1.19
C SER A 324 -1.82 -10.73 -0.63
N ALA A 325 -0.76 -10.23 -1.26
CA ALA A 325 0.61 -10.33 -0.78
C ALA A 325 1.33 -8.99 -0.91
N ALA A 326 2.19 -8.71 0.05
CA ALA A 326 2.95 -7.47 0.16
C ALA A 326 4.26 -7.72 0.91
N LYS A 327 5.13 -6.72 0.93
CA LYS A 327 6.21 -6.63 1.92
C LYS A 327 5.76 -5.79 3.10
N ALA A 328 5.96 -6.27 4.30
CA ALA A 328 5.82 -5.48 5.52
C ALA A 328 7.21 -5.06 6.02
N ILE A 329 7.42 -3.76 6.19
CA ILE A 329 8.70 -3.17 6.55
C ILE A 329 8.52 -2.37 7.83
N LEU A 330 9.29 -2.72 8.87
CA LEU A 330 9.35 -1.93 10.10
C LEU A 330 9.86 -0.52 9.79
N TYR A 331 9.15 0.48 10.30
CA TYR A 331 9.40 1.88 10.01
C TYR A 331 9.74 2.63 11.30
N ASP A 332 11.04 2.84 11.54
CA ASP A 332 11.57 3.34 12.83
C ASP A 332 11.58 4.87 12.97
N LYS A 333 11.08 5.63 11.98
CA LYS A 333 11.13 7.10 12.00
C LYS A 333 9.89 7.68 12.69
N GLY A 334 10.03 8.08 13.95
CA GLY A 334 9.15 9.04 14.63
C GLY A 334 7.67 8.64 14.72
N SER A 335 7.38 7.38 15.07
CA SER A 335 5.99 6.92 15.25
C SER A 335 5.34 7.54 16.49
N GLN A 336 4.08 7.96 16.37
CA GLN A 336 3.23 8.29 17.54
C GLN A 336 2.66 7.04 18.23
N PHE A 337 2.88 5.88 17.63
CA PHE A 337 2.38 4.58 18.05
C PHE A 337 3.54 3.70 18.53
N LEU A 338 3.24 2.51 19.05
CA LEU A 338 4.28 1.60 19.54
C LEU A 338 5.25 1.22 18.41
N LYS A 339 4.71 0.93 17.23
CA LYS A 339 5.45 0.67 15.99
C LYS A 339 4.66 1.16 14.79
N THR A 340 5.38 1.49 13.72
CA THR A 340 4.79 1.72 12.39
C THR A 340 5.31 0.68 11.43
N VAL A 341 4.42 0.13 10.61
CA VAL A 341 4.74 -0.83 9.56
C VAL A 341 4.36 -0.20 8.22
N LYS A 342 5.33 -0.10 7.32
CA LYS A 342 5.09 0.26 5.93
C LYS A 342 4.75 -1.01 5.16
N ILE A 343 3.59 -1.03 4.52
CA ILE A 343 3.16 -2.12 3.65
C ILE A 343 3.41 -1.70 2.20
N GLU A 344 4.23 -2.47 1.48
CA GLU A 344 4.52 -2.29 0.07
C GLU A 344 3.80 -3.36 -0.75
N PRO A 345 2.73 -3.00 -1.48
CA PRO A 345 1.94 -3.95 -2.26
C PRO A 345 2.74 -4.78 -3.27
N GLU A 346 2.36 -6.05 -3.45
CA GLU A 346 2.90 -6.91 -4.52
C GLU A 346 1.80 -7.53 -5.37
N MET A 347 0.77 -8.11 -4.76
CA MET A 347 -0.37 -8.68 -5.48
C MET A 347 -1.68 -8.58 -4.70
N PHE A 348 -2.77 -8.45 -5.44
CA PHE A 348 -4.12 -8.52 -4.92
C PHE A 348 -4.99 -9.31 -5.89
N HIS A 349 -5.82 -10.19 -5.38
CA HIS A 349 -6.77 -10.97 -6.15
C HIS A 349 -8.13 -10.99 -5.44
N TRP A 350 -9.19 -10.68 -6.19
CA TRP A 350 -10.56 -10.85 -5.75
C TRP A 350 -11.00 -12.30 -5.90
N SER A 351 -11.54 -12.88 -4.83
CA SER A 351 -12.22 -14.18 -4.85
C SER A 351 -13.72 -14.06 -4.56
N TYR A 352 -14.18 -12.83 -4.31
CA TYR A 352 -15.58 -12.50 -4.07
C TYR A 352 -16.45 -12.81 -5.28
N GLN A 353 -17.61 -13.38 -5.01
CA GLN A 353 -18.68 -13.59 -5.98
C GLN A 353 -19.90 -12.81 -5.52
N PRO A 354 -20.56 -12.03 -6.41
CA PRO A 354 -21.78 -11.32 -6.08
C PRO A 354 -22.84 -12.26 -5.51
N SER A 355 -23.51 -11.82 -4.44
CA SER A 355 -24.61 -12.54 -3.82
C SER A 355 -25.86 -11.66 -3.81
N VAL A 356 -27.03 -12.26 -4.06
CA VAL A 356 -28.33 -11.57 -3.96
C VAL A 356 -28.63 -11.09 -2.54
N ASN A 357 -27.97 -11.70 -1.55
CA ASN A 357 -28.12 -11.34 -0.14
C ASN A 357 -27.24 -10.14 0.26
N PHE A 358 -26.39 -9.65 -0.65
CA PHE A 358 -25.53 -8.50 -0.41
C PHE A 358 -25.93 -7.27 -1.25
N ASP A 359 -26.08 -6.12 -0.58
CA ASP A 359 -26.13 -4.82 -1.27
C ASP A 359 -24.72 -4.24 -1.33
N GLU A 360 -24.02 -4.52 -2.42
CA GLU A 360 -22.61 -4.16 -2.61
C GLU A 360 -22.35 -2.67 -2.47
N LYS A 361 -23.29 -1.84 -2.93
CA LYS A 361 -23.17 -0.37 -2.88
C LYS A 361 -23.18 0.17 -1.45
N LYS A 362 -23.74 -0.59 -0.52
CA LYS A 362 -23.83 -0.23 0.90
C LYS A 362 -22.76 -0.91 1.75
N SER A 363 -21.90 -1.76 1.17
CA SER A 363 -20.93 -2.56 1.92
C SER A 363 -19.65 -1.79 2.23
N LEU A 364 -19.39 -1.58 3.52
CA LEU A 364 -18.08 -1.12 3.97
C LEU A 364 -17.00 -2.19 3.76
N ALA A 365 -17.32 -3.48 3.91
CA ALA A 365 -16.36 -4.56 3.72
C ALA A 365 -15.83 -4.62 2.27
N LEU A 366 -16.72 -4.55 1.29
CA LEU A 366 -16.36 -4.53 -0.13
C LEU A 366 -15.69 -3.21 -0.52
N LYS A 367 -16.20 -2.06 -0.02
CA LYS A 367 -15.59 -0.75 -0.28
C LYS A 367 -14.16 -0.68 0.25
N HIS A 368 -13.91 -1.12 1.49
CA HIS A 368 -12.56 -1.18 2.04
C HIS A 368 -11.65 -2.08 1.21
N SER A 369 -12.13 -3.23 0.78
CA SER A 369 -11.34 -4.18 -0.02
C SER A 369 -11.02 -3.63 -1.42
N SER A 370 -11.94 -2.87 -2.04
CA SER A 370 -11.70 -2.16 -3.29
C SER A 370 -10.69 -1.02 -3.14
N LEU A 371 -10.73 -0.26 -2.04
CA LEU A 371 -9.71 0.76 -1.77
C LEU A 371 -8.31 0.14 -1.57
N VAL A 372 -8.24 -1.01 -0.90
CA VAL A 372 -7.00 -1.78 -0.77
C VAL A 372 -6.52 -2.25 -2.15
N GLU A 373 -7.38 -2.85 -2.97
CA GLU A 373 -7.04 -3.25 -4.34
C GLU A 373 -6.48 -2.09 -5.16
N GLN A 374 -7.14 -0.93 -5.15
CA GLN A 374 -6.67 0.26 -5.88
C GLN A 374 -5.29 0.69 -5.40
N GLY A 375 -5.01 0.62 -4.09
CA GLY A 375 -3.68 0.85 -3.55
C GLY A 375 -2.65 -0.14 -4.09
N PHE A 376 -3.03 -1.41 -4.21
CA PHE A 376 -2.17 -2.47 -4.74
C PHE A 376 -1.91 -2.34 -6.24
N GLN A 377 -2.94 -2.10 -7.06
CA GLN A 377 -2.80 -1.89 -8.50
C GLN A 377 -1.90 -0.70 -8.84
N ASN A 378 -1.93 0.34 -8.00
CA ASN A 378 -1.09 1.53 -8.15
C ASN A 378 0.29 1.41 -7.49
N ASN A 379 0.64 0.24 -6.93
CA ASN A 379 1.87 0.02 -6.16
C ASN A 379 2.10 1.09 -5.08
N LYS A 380 1.02 1.59 -4.47
CA LYS A 380 1.06 2.69 -3.51
C LYS A 380 1.28 2.13 -2.10
N PRO A 381 2.43 2.40 -1.45
CA PRO A 381 2.64 1.96 -0.08
C PRO A 381 1.67 2.64 0.88
N PHE A 382 1.29 1.92 1.93
CA PHE A 382 0.47 2.44 3.02
C PHE A 382 1.09 2.07 4.37
N PHE A 383 0.58 2.68 5.43
CA PHE A 383 1.12 2.51 6.77
C PHE A 383 0.07 1.95 7.70
N SER A 384 0.48 0.93 8.45
CA SER A 384 -0.29 0.36 9.55
C SER A 384 0.45 0.62 10.86
N TYR A 385 -0.30 0.87 11.93
CA TYR A 385 0.23 1.34 13.20
C TYR A 385 -0.12 0.38 14.32
N LEU A 386 0.88 -0.07 15.06
CA LEU A 386 0.69 -0.90 16.24
C LEU A 386 0.30 -0.01 17.44
N VAL A 387 -0.96 -0.07 17.84
CA VAL A 387 -1.54 0.80 18.87
C VAL A 387 -1.51 0.16 20.25
N TYR A 388 -1.59 -1.16 20.31
CA TYR A 388 -1.53 -1.94 21.54
C TYR A 388 -0.94 -3.32 21.28
N GLU A 389 -0.23 -3.86 22.25
CA GLU A 389 0.32 -5.20 22.22
C GLU A 389 0.26 -5.87 23.60
N GLN A 390 0.03 -7.19 23.59
CA GLN A 390 0.23 -8.11 24.70
C GLN A 390 0.51 -9.51 24.13
N PRO A 391 0.96 -10.50 24.93
CA PRO A 391 1.06 -11.88 24.46
C PRO A 391 -0.22 -12.35 23.74
N HIS A 392 -0.06 -12.94 22.55
CA HIS A 392 -1.13 -13.44 21.68
C HIS A 392 -2.12 -12.43 21.08
N LEU A 393 -2.00 -11.13 21.37
CA LEU A 393 -2.99 -10.14 20.92
C LEU A 393 -2.37 -8.78 20.64
N VAL A 394 -2.59 -8.27 19.43
CA VAL A 394 -2.15 -6.93 19.02
C VAL A 394 -3.29 -6.15 18.35
N LEU A 395 -3.30 -4.83 18.56
CA LEU A 395 -4.24 -3.91 17.90
C LEU A 395 -3.50 -3.10 16.84
N MET A 396 -3.91 -3.29 15.59
CA MET A 396 -3.41 -2.50 14.46
C MET A 396 -4.43 -1.44 14.07
N LEU A 397 -3.95 -0.25 13.69
CA LEU A 397 -4.73 0.79 13.04
C LEU A 397 -4.26 0.93 11.60
N ASP A 398 -5.20 0.90 10.67
CA ASP A 398 -4.97 1.23 9.27
C ASP A 398 -5.90 2.38 8.85
N ASN A 399 -5.42 3.25 7.97
CA ASN A 399 -6.19 4.43 7.55
C ASN A 399 -7.43 4.07 6.69
N THR A 400 -7.38 2.93 6.00
CA THR A 400 -8.40 2.50 5.04
C THR A 400 -9.42 1.62 5.72
N THR A 401 -8.96 0.78 6.65
CA THR A 401 -9.76 -0.27 7.26
C THR A 401 -10.01 -0.05 8.75
N GLY A 402 -9.36 0.91 9.40
CA GLY A 402 -9.54 1.24 10.82
C GLY A 402 -8.83 0.27 11.77
N PHE A 403 -9.37 0.10 12.98
CA PHE A 403 -8.81 -0.77 14.02
C PHE A 403 -9.10 -2.25 13.83
N VAL A 404 -8.07 -3.10 13.97
CA VAL A 404 -8.23 -4.55 13.88
C VAL A 404 -7.41 -5.24 14.97
N TRP A 405 -8.07 -6.03 15.79
CA TRP A 405 -7.42 -6.98 16.70
C TRP A 405 -6.92 -8.19 15.92
N ASN A 406 -5.62 -8.48 16.02
CA ASN A 406 -5.00 -9.68 15.48
C ASN A 406 -4.66 -10.61 16.65
N ASN A 407 -5.31 -11.77 16.66
CA ASN A 407 -5.01 -12.86 17.58
C ASN A 407 -3.85 -13.67 16.99
N THR A 408 -2.69 -13.64 17.63
CA THR A 408 -1.46 -14.24 17.11
C THR A 408 -1.27 -15.67 17.63
N SER A 409 -0.91 -16.59 16.75
CA SER A 409 -0.59 -17.98 17.14
C SER A 409 0.70 -18.03 17.97
N GLU A 410 1.62 -17.08 17.76
CA GLU A 410 2.82 -16.92 18.56
C GLU A 410 2.53 -16.26 19.92
N ALA A 411 3.10 -16.83 20.98
CA ALA A 411 2.99 -16.30 22.35
C ALA A 411 3.69 -14.97 22.55
N ASN A 412 4.70 -14.68 21.73
CA ASN A 412 5.43 -13.44 21.80
C ASN A 412 5.27 -12.65 20.49
N PRO A 413 4.27 -11.76 20.36
CA PRO A 413 4.14 -10.89 19.19
C PRO A 413 5.32 -9.92 19.06
N TYR A 414 6.20 -9.80 20.07
CA TYR A 414 7.49 -9.18 19.87
C TYR A 414 8.27 -9.91 18.79
N ALA A 415 8.31 -11.25 18.71
CA ALA A 415 9.11 -11.99 17.71
C ALA A 415 8.77 -11.60 16.25
N ILE A 416 7.50 -11.32 15.98
CA ILE A 416 6.96 -10.86 14.70
C ILE A 416 7.49 -9.46 14.32
N PHE A 417 7.82 -8.62 15.31
CA PHE A 417 8.26 -7.23 15.12
C PHE A 417 9.54 -6.85 15.90
N SER A 418 10.34 -7.81 16.37
CA SER A 418 11.49 -7.58 17.23
C SER A 418 12.77 -7.89 16.48
N TYR A 419 13.62 -6.89 16.46
CA TYR A 419 15.05 -6.98 16.20
C TYR A 419 15.70 -7.91 17.23
N SER A 420 16.59 -8.80 16.79
CA SER A 420 17.69 -9.25 17.64
C SER A 420 18.92 -8.42 17.28
N SER A 421 19.28 -7.48 18.15
CA SER A 421 20.61 -6.90 18.17
C SER A 421 21.51 -7.93 18.83
N SER A 422 22.05 -8.88 18.06
CA SER A 422 23.27 -9.51 18.53
C SER A 422 24.37 -8.48 18.34
N SER A 423 24.60 -7.71 19.41
CA SER A 423 25.83 -6.96 19.56
C SER A 423 26.99 -7.94 19.44
N SER A 424 27.78 -7.74 18.40
CA SER A 424 29.16 -8.18 18.36
C SER A 424 29.91 -7.55 19.53
N THR A 425 29.93 -8.27 20.65
CA THR A 425 30.88 -8.07 21.75
C THR A 425 31.23 -9.45 22.28
N ASN A 426 32.27 -10.03 21.69
CA ASN A 426 33.33 -10.75 22.40
C ASN A 426 34.43 -11.11 21.39
N LYS A 427 35.45 -10.27 21.34
CA LYS A 427 36.84 -10.66 21.16
C LYS A 427 37.69 -9.85 22.13
#